data_AF-A0A660Y7Y7-F1
#
_entry.id   AF-A0A660Y7Y7-F1
#
_cell.length_a   1.000
_cell.length_b   1.000
_cell.length_c   1.000
_cell.angle_alpha   90.00
_cell.angle_beta   90.00
_cell.angle_gamma   90.00
#
_symmetry.space_group_name_H-M   'P 1'
#
loop_
_entity.id
_entity.type
_entity.pdbx_description
1 polymer ?
#
loop_
_entity_poly.entity_id
_entity_poly.type
_entity_poly.pdbx_seq_one_letter_code
_entity_poly.pdbx_strand_id
1 'polypeptide(L)'
;MAVLPEAVSKAWEDREGPIVLATVDAEGNPNAIYATCVSKFSEDTLVVADNFFDKTRANILRGGKGSLLFITKEGKAFQVKGPIEYHTEGAVFDDMKKWNSPKLPGHAAAALRVEHVFSGAEKLV
;
A
#
# COMPACT_ATOMS: atom_id res chain seq x y z
N MET A 1 11.43 13.70 2.00
CA MET A 1 10.29 12.76 1.94
C MET A 1 10.47 11.75 3.07
N ALA A 2 9.38 11.33 3.70
CA ALA A 2 9.43 10.32 4.75
C ALA A 2 9.77 8.94 4.16
N VAL A 3 10.40 8.09 4.96
CA VAL A 3 10.79 6.71 4.62
C VAL A 3 10.38 5.79 5.75
N LEU A 4 10.25 4.49 5.47
CA LEU A 4 10.07 3.48 6.49
C LEU A 4 11.28 3.47 7.44
N PRO A 5 11.08 3.53 8.76
CA PRO A 5 12.13 3.23 9.71
C PRO A 5 12.66 1.81 9.47
N GLU A 6 13.95 1.58 9.73
CA GLU A 6 14.60 0.28 9.48
C GLU A 6 13.83 -0.88 10.12
N ALA A 7 13.32 -0.71 11.35
CA ALA A 7 12.52 -1.71 12.05
C ALA A 7 11.21 -2.07 11.29
N VAL A 8 10.55 -1.08 10.69
CA VAL A 8 9.30 -1.28 9.93
C VAL A 8 9.59 -1.88 8.56
N SER A 9 10.69 -1.46 7.92
CA SER A 9 11.15 -2.04 6.67
C SER A 9 11.50 -3.53 6.81
N LYS A 10 12.15 -3.92 7.92
CA LYS A 10 12.37 -5.33 8.27
C LYS A 10 11.07 -6.05 8.58
N ALA A 11 10.16 -5.41 9.32
CA ALA A 11 8.85 -5.99 9.64
C ALA A 11 7.99 -6.25 8.39
N TRP A 12 8.13 -5.44 7.35
CA TRP A 12 7.46 -5.67 6.07
C TRP A 12 7.85 -7.01 5.44
N GLU A 13 9.14 -7.38 5.51
CA GLU A 13 9.63 -8.65 4.97
C GLU A 13 9.13 -9.86 5.78
N ASP A 14 8.85 -9.68 7.08
CA ASP A 14 8.29 -10.72 7.96
C ASP A 14 6.76 -10.61 8.12
N ARG A 15 6.08 -9.86 7.25
CA ARG A 15 4.62 -9.72 7.30
C ARG A 15 3.93 -11.07 7.11
N GLU A 16 2.81 -11.24 7.79
CA GLU A 16 1.96 -12.42 7.69
C GLU A 16 0.64 -12.10 6.99
N GLY A 17 0.28 -12.93 6.02
CA GLY A 17 -1.02 -12.84 5.34
C GLY A 17 -1.18 -11.60 4.44
N PRO A 18 -2.43 -11.23 4.12
CA PRO A 18 -2.74 -10.04 3.33
C PRO A 18 -2.56 -8.76 4.14
N ILE A 19 -2.31 -7.66 3.43
CA ILE A 19 -2.42 -6.33 4.02
C ILE A 19 -3.88 -5.84 3.93
N VAL A 20 -4.23 -4.84 4.73
CA VAL A 20 -5.46 -4.07 4.57
C VAL A 20 -5.11 -2.70 4.00
N LEU A 21 -5.68 -2.37 2.84
CA LEU A 21 -5.60 -1.02 2.28
C LEU A 21 -6.92 -0.31 2.51
N ALA A 22 -6.89 0.77 3.30
CA ALA A 22 -8.00 1.68 3.49
C ALA A 22 -7.82 2.95 2.65
N THR A 23 -8.93 3.40 2.07
CA THR A 23 -9.08 4.63 1.28
C THR A 23 -10.39 5.31 1.70
N VAL A 24 -10.65 6.52 1.22
CA VAL A 24 -11.86 7.28 1.56
C VAL A 24 -12.51 7.81 0.28
N ASP A 25 -13.83 7.78 0.21
CA ASP A 25 -14.58 8.34 -0.92
C ASP A 25 -14.76 9.87 -0.83
N ALA A 26 -15.50 10.47 -1.77
CA ALA A 26 -15.64 11.91 -1.86
C ALA A 26 -16.52 12.51 -0.75
N GLU A 27 -17.36 11.68 -0.14
CA GLU A 27 -18.26 12.04 0.95
C GLU A 27 -17.60 11.82 2.32
N GLY A 28 -16.40 11.25 2.35
CA GLY A 28 -15.68 10.94 3.57
C GLY A 28 -15.97 9.53 4.11
N ASN A 29 -16.68 8.69 3.35
CA ASN A 29 -16.93 7.31 3.78
C ASN A 29 -15.69 6.44 3.56
N PRO A 30 -15.31 5.61 4.55
CA PRO A 30 -14.16 4.72 4.43
C PRO A 30 -14.46 3.52 3.52
N ASN A 31 -13.44 3.09 2.81
CA ASN A 31 -13.40 1.83 2.06
C ASN A 31 -12.15 1.06 2.48
N ALA A 32 -12.26 -0.25 2.71
CA ALA A 32 -11.14 -1.10 3.09
C ALA A 32 -11.17 -2.41 2.31
N ILE A 33 -9.99 -2.86 1.86
CA ILE A 33 -9.83 -4.11 1.11
C ILE A 33 -8.67 -4.93 1.69
N TYR A 34 -8.76 -6.25 1.56
CA TYR A 34 -7.58 -7.10 1.65
C TYR A 34 -6.82 -7.10 0.33
N ALA A 35 -5.49 -7.06 0.38
CA ALA A 35 -4.65 -7.24 -0.79
C ALA A 35 -3.47 -8.17 -0.50
N THR A 36 -3.22 -9.10 -1.43
CA THR A 36 -2.10 -10.07 -1.38
C THR A 36 -1.01 -9.77 -2.40
N CYS A 37 -1.37 -9.14 -3.52
CA CYS A 37 -0.44 -8.70 -4.56
C CYS A 37 0.19 -7.35 -4.17
N VAL A 38 1.15 -7.40 -3.25
CA VAL A 38 1.80 -6.23 -2.67
C VAL A 38 3.31 -6.41 -2.58
N SER A 39 4.03 -5.31 -2.77
CA SER A 39 5.50 -5.28 -2.68
C SER A 39 5.99 -3.94 -2.13
N LYS A 40 7.24 -3.91 -1.63
CA LYS A 40 7.97 -2.70 -1.30
C LYS A 40 8.85 -2.33 -2.49
N PHE A 41 8.54 -1.22 -3.16
CA PHE A 41 9.33 -0.75 -4.29
C PHE A 41 10.60 -0.03 -3.83
N SER A 42 10.49 0.71 -2.73
CA SER A 42 11.57 1.46 -2.09
C SER A 42 11.18 1.77 -0.64
N GLU A 43 12.11 2.30 0.15
CA GLU A 43 11.84 2.68 1.54
C GLU A 43 10.81 3.80 1.68
N ASP A 44 10.49 4.54 0.62
CA ASP A 44 9.44 5.55 0.61
C ASP A 44 8.16 5.11 -0.13
N THR A 45 8.09 3.87 -0.64
CA THR A 45 6.97 3.42 -1.50
C THR A 45 6.58 1.96 -1.28
N LEU A 46 5.32 1.77 -0.88
CA LEU A 46 4.66 0.48 -0.90
C LEU A 46 3.70 0.41 -2.10
N VAL A 47 3.66 -0.72 -2.79
CA VAL A 47 2.88 -0.89 -4.01
C VAL A 47 1.83 -1.98 -3.82
N VAL A 48 0.60 -1.68 -4.23
CA VAL A 48 -0.49 -2.64 -4.35
C VAL A 48 -0.89 -2.76 -5.82
N ALA A 49 -0.92 -3.98 -6.35
CA ALA A 49 -1.35 -4.21 -7.73
C ALA A 49 -2.86 -4.04 -7.84
N ASP A 50 -3.30 -3.20 -8.77
CA ASP A 50 -4.70 -3.09 -9.14
C ASP A 50 -5.06 -4.22 -10.09
N ASN A 51 -5.58 -5.31 -9.53
CA ASN A 51 -6.11 -6.43 -10.30
C ASN A 51 -7.63 -6.31 -10.52
N PHE A 52 -8.37 -5.86 -9.51
CA PHE A 52 -9.83 -5.79 -9.52
C PHE A 52 -10.35 -4.56 -8.77
N PHE A 53 -9.59 -3.46 -8.70
CA PHE A 53 -10.07 -2.28 -7.99
C PHE A 53 -11.22 -1.62 -8.77
N ASP A 54 -12.25 -1.26 -8.01
CA ASP A 54 -13.34 -0.42 -8.46
C ASP A 54 -13.40 0.84 -7.57
N LYS A 55 -14.08 0.76 -6.42
CA LYS A 55 -14.14 1.84 -5.41
C LYS A 55 -12.76 2.35 -4.98
N THR A 56 -11.82 1.43 -4.73
CA THR A 56 -10.44 1.79 -4.35
C THR A 56 -9.76 2.64 -5.44
N ARG A 57 -9.95 2.29 -6.72
CA ARG A 57 -9.40 3.04 -7.85
C ARG A 57 -10.02 4.42 -7.94
N ALA A 58 -11.34 4.52 -7.84
CA ALA A 58 -12.05 5.79 -7.86
C ALA A 58 -11.56 6.74 -6.73
N ASN A 59 -11.32 6.18 -5.53
CA ASN A 59 -10.79 6.95 -4.40
C ASN A 59 -9.37 7.47 -4.64
N ILE A 60 -8.49 6.65 -5.24
CA ILE A 60 -7.11 7.02 -5.55
C ILE A 60 -7.08 8.11 -6.64
N LEU A 61 -7.84 7.94 -7.73
CA LEU A 61 -7.83 8.87 -8.86
C LEU A 61 -8.35 10.28 -8.49
N ARG A 62 -9.12 10.41 -7.41
CA ARG A 62 -9.52 11.70 -6.85
C ARG A 62 -8.38 12.41 -6.08
N GLY A 63 -7.24 11.76 -5.88
CA GLY A 63 -6.13 12.28 -5.06
C GLY A 63 -6.28 12.00 -3.56
N GLY A 64 -7.04 10.96 -3.19
CA GLY A 64 -7.21 10.56 -1.79
C GLY A 64 -5.92 9.99 -1.17
N LYS A 65 -5.78 10.13 0.16
CA LYS A 65 -4.76 9.43 0.94
C LYS A 65 -5.21 8.01 1.27
N GLY A 66 -4.23 7.13 1.49
CA GLY A 66 -4.43 5.75 1.93
C GLY A 66 -3.83 5.46 3.30
N SER A 67 -4.31 4.37 3.90
CA SER A 67 -3.69 3.74 5.07
C SER A 67 -3.53 2.25 4.79
N LEU A 68 -2.29 1.77 4.78
CA LEU A 68 -1.95 0.36 4.65
C LEU A 68 -1.60 -0.20 6.03
N LEU A 69 -2.37 -1.18 6.48
CA LEU A 69 -2.15 -1.92 7.72
C LEU A 69 -1.62 -3.32 7.40
N PHE A 70 -0.56 -3.73 8.10
CA PHE A 70 -0.05 -5.10 8.03
C PHE A 70 0.35 -5.60 9.42
N ILE A 71 0.45 -6.92 9.57
CA ILE A 71 0.87 -7.59 10.79
C ILE A 71 2.04 -8.54 10.47
N THR A 72 2.95 -8.75 11.41
CA THR A 72 4.04 -9.74 11.31
C THR A 72 3.62 -11.08 11.89
N LYS A 73 4.42 -12.13 11.64
CA LYS A 73 4.22 -13.46 12.24
C LYS A 73 4.27 -13.46 13.77
N GLU A 74 4.96 -12.49 14.36
CA GLU A 74 5.01 -12.27 15.81
C GLU A 74 3.80 -11.48 16.35
N GLY A 75 2.85 -11.11 15.49
CA GLY A 75 1.67 -10.32 15.87
C GLY A 75 1.91 -8.81 16.01
N LYS A 76 3.06 -8.29 15.57
CA LYS A 76 3.32 -6.84 15.57
C LYS A 76 2.64 -6.18 14.38
N ALA A 77 1.90 -5.10 14.61
CA ALA A 77 1.15 -4.41 13.56
C ALA A 77 1.69 -3.01 13.28
N PHE A 78 1.63 -2.61 12.01
CA PHE A 78 2.11 -1.31 11.54
C PHE A 78 1.11 -0.68 10.56
N GLN A 79 0.94 0.63 10.65
CA GLN A 79 0.18 1.43 9.69
C GLN A 79 1.12 2.35 8.93
N VAL A 80 1.07 2.32 7.61
CA VAL A 80 1.76 3.26 6.72
C VAL A 80 0.68 4.12 6.05
N LYS A 81 0.81 5.43 6.12
CA LYS A 81 -0.16 6.38 5.59
C LYS A 81 0.50 7.40 4.69
N GLY A 82 -0.24 7.87 3.69
CA GLY A 82 0.21 8.93 2.78
C GLY A 82 -0.61 8.98 1.49
N PRO A 83 -0.22 9.81 0.52
CA PRO A 83 -0.88 9.87 -0.77
C PRO A 83 -0.63 8.59 -1.57
N ILE A 84 -1.59 8.23 -2.43
CA ILE A 84 -1.44 7.11 -3.37
C ILE A 84 -1.34 7.67 -4.78
N GLU A 85 -0.25 7.32 -5.47
CA GLU A 85 -0.08 7.58 -6.89
C GLU A 85 -0.56 6.37 -7.70
N TYR A 86 -1.16 6.62 -8.86
CA TYR A 86 -1.73 5.57 -9.71
C TYR A 86 -0.95 5.47 -11.02
N HIS A 87 -0.14 4.43 -11.16
CA HIS A 87 0.79 4.26 -12.27
C HIS A 87 0.30 3.18 -13.23
N THR A 88 0.00 3.56 -14.48
CA THR A 88 -0.32 2.62 -15.58
C THR A 88 0.87 2.31 -16.49
N GLU A 89 2.00 3.00 -16.26
CA GLU A 89 3.24 2.86 -17.00
C GLU A 89 4.43 3.33 -16.13
N GLY A 90 5.66 3.14 -16.62
CA GLY A 90 6.88 3.57 -15.95
C GLY A 90 7.39 2.60 -14.88
N ALA A 91 8.50 2.97 -14.23
CA ALA A 91 9.31 2.05 -13.43
C ALA A 91 8.54 1.32 -12.31
N VAL A 92 7.60 1.98 -11.65
CA VAL A 92 6.79 1.37 -10.57
C VAL A 92 5.80 0.35 -11.13
N PHE A 93 5.18 0.66 -12.27
CA PHE A 93 4.28 -0.26 -12.96
C PHE A 93 5.04 -1.45 -13.54
N ASP A 94 6.19 -1.20 -14.17
CA ASP A 94 7.06 -2.23 -14.74
C ASP A 94 7.56 -3.19 -13.66
N ASP A 95 7.93 -2.67 -12.49
CA ASP A 95 8.29 -3.50 -11.35
C ASP A 95 7.11 -4.33 -10.83
N MET A 96 5.93 -3.72 -10.72
CA MET A 96 4.71 -4.44 -10.34
C MET A 96 4.43 -5.64 -11.24
N LYS A 97 4.64 -5.49 -12.54
CA LYS A 97 4.44 -6.57 -13.52
C LYS A 97 5.40 -7.74 -13.33
N LYS A 98 6.55 -7.59 -12.67
CA LYS A 98 7.51 -8.67 -12.43
C LYS A 98 7.04 -9.65 -11.36
N TRP A 99 6.40 -9.14 -10.30
CA TRP A 99 5.97 -9.95 -9.16
C TRP A 99 4.47 -10.25 -9.16
N ASN A 100 3.65 -9.45 -9.84
CA ASN A 100 2.23 -9.76 -9.99
C ASN A 100 2.04 -10.93 -10.96
N SER A 101 1.12 -11.83 -10.63
CA SER A 101 0.87 -13.01 -11.47
C SER A 101 0.38 -12.58 -12.86
N PRO A 102 0.92 -13.13 -13.96
CA PRO A 102 0.47 -12.80 -15.31
C PRO A 102 -0.97 -13.28 -15.60
N LYS A 103 -1.54 -14.12 -14.73
CA LYS A 103 -2.95 -14.54 -14.80
C LYS A 103 -3.90 -13.47 -14.25
N LEU A 104 -3.38 -12.48 -13.53
CA LEU A 104 -4.14 -11.37 -12.99
C LEU A 104 -4.00 -10.16 -13.92
N PRO A 105 -5.02 -9.27 -14.00
CA PRO A 105 -5.00 -8.17 -14.96
C PRO A 105 -3.81 -7.21 -14.78
N GLY A 106 -3.48 -6.86 -13.52
CA GLY A 106 -2.46 -5.85 -13.20
C GLY A 106 -2.67 -4.56 -13.97
N HIS A 107 -3.85 -3.96 -13.88
CA HIS A 107 -4.22 -2.75 -14.62
C HIS A 107 -3.32 -1.55 -14.29
N ALA A 108 -2.88 -1.45 -13.04
CA ALA A 108 -2.01 -0.38 -12.57
C ALA A 108 -1.26 -0.77 -11.29
N ALA A 109 -0.26 0.01 -10.93
CA ALA A 109 0.41 -0.01 -9.64
C ALA A 109 -0.09 1.16 -8.79
N ALA A 110 -0.78 0.86 -7.69
CA ALA A 110 -1.15 1.85 -6.69
C ALA A 110 0.00 2.02 -5.70
N ALA A 111 0.76 3.11 -5.84
CA ALA A 111 1.97 3.39 -5.08
C ALA A 111 1.65 4.31 -3.89
N LEU A 112 1.57 3.73 -2.70
CA LEU A 112 1.44 4.46 -1.45
C LEU A 112 2.79 5.07 -1.08
N ARG A 113 2.88 6.40 -1.13
CA ARG A 113 4.06 7.15 -0.71
C ARG A 113 4.03 7.29 0.81
N VAL A 114 5.16 7.01 1.46
CA VAL A 114 5.28 7.08 2.92
C VAL A 114 5.21 8.54 3.37
N GLU A 115 4.25 8.85 4.23
CA GLU A 115 4.12 10.16 4.90
C GLU A 115 4.14 9.98 6.42
N HIS A 116 3.40 9.00 6.94
CA HIS A 116 3.38 8.66 8.37
C HIS A 116 3.44 7.16 8.60
N VAL A 117 4.11 6.76 9.67
CA VAL A 117 4.24 5.36 10.08
C VAL A 117 3.90 5.21 11.55
N PHE A 118 3.09 4.21 11.89
CA PHE A 118 2.64 3.96 13.27
C PHE A 118 2.80 2.51 13.68
N SER A 119 3.03 2.28 14.97
CA SER A 119 2.83 0.99 15.63
C SER A 119 1.96 1.20 16.87
N GLY A 120 0.75 0.64 16.88
CA GLY A 120 -0.25 0.98 17.88
C GLY A 120 -0.52 2.49 17.94
N ALA A 121 -0.30 3.10 19.10
CA ALA A 121 -0.45 4.54 19.32
C ALA A 121 0.82 5.35 19.00
N GLU A 122 1.97 4.70 18.81
CA GLU A 122 3.25 5.37 18.58
C GLU A 122 3.37 5.82 17.12
N LYS A 123 3.76 7.08 16.91
CA LYS A 123 4.12 7.63 15.60
C LYS A 123 5.64 7.54 15.41
N LEU A 124 6.06 6.72 14.46
CA LEU A 124 7.47 6.46 14.14
C LEU A 124 8.02 7.45 13.11
N VAL A 125 7.15 7.99 12.24
CA VAL A 125 7.42 9.04 11.23
C VAL A 125 6.22 9.95 11.09
#